data_AF-A0A7V9GUT0-F1
#
_entry.id   AF-A0A7V9GUT0-F1
#
_cell.length_a   1.000
_cell.length_b   1.000
_cell.length_c   1.000
_cell.angle_alpha   90.00
_cell.angle_beta   90.00
_cell.angle_gamma   90.00
#
_symmetry.space_group_name_H-M   'P 1'
#
loop_
_entity.id
_entity.type
_entity.pdbx_description
1 polymer ?
#
loop_
_entity_poly.entity_id
_entity_poly.type
_entity_poly.pdbx_seq_one_letter_code
_entity_poly.pdbx_strand_id
1 'polypeptide(L)'
;MGREERVLGIIETARAKQGKFRDSQITMSHGAGGKATQSLIEGLLVPAFDNERQGELADAGAVDANGTGLAITADSFVVNPLRFPGGSIGDLAVNGTVNDLAVSGAKPLALTLSLILEEGLA
;
A
#
# COMPACT_ATOMS: atom_id res chain seq x y z
N MET A 1 33.69 19.20 2.25
CA MET A 1 32.39 18.57 2.49
C MET A 1 31.47 19.53 3.20
N GLY A 2 30.42 19.95 2.50
CA GLY A 2 29.39 20.83 3.03
C GLY A 2 28.63 20.16 4.18
N ARG A 3 28.06 20.96 5.08
CA ARG A 3 27.16 20.46 6.13
C ARG A 3 25.98 19.69 5.52
N GLU A 4 25.50 20.11 4.36
CA GLU A 4 24.41 19.47 3.60
C GLU A 4 24.78 18.08 3.08
N GLU A 5 25.95 17.89 2.46
CA GLU A 5 26.40 16.57 1.99
C GLU A 5 26.46 15.53 3.13
N ARG A 6 26.89 15.97 4.32
CA ARG A 6 26.92 15.08 5.50
C ARG A 6 25.53 14.75 6.00
N VAL A 7 24.59 15.70 5.97
CA VAL A 7 23.19 15.46 6.36
C VAL A 7 22.52 14.49 5.37
N LEU A 8 22.72 14.71 4.07
CA LEU A 8 22.20 13.82 3.02
C LEU A 8 22.77 12.40 3.15
N GLY A 9 24.08 12.27 3.37
CA GLY A 9 24.71 10.95 3.58
C GLY A 9 24.22 10.21 4.82
N ILE A 10 23.93 10.92 5.92
CA ILE A 10 23.32 10.32 7.12
C ILE A 10 21.90 9.85 6.84
N ILE A 11 21.09 10.63 6.11
CA ILE A 11 19.72 10.27 5.73
C ILE A 11 19.73 9.03 4.83
N GLU A 12 20.65 8.98 3.86
CA GLU A 12 20.80 7.86 2.93
C GLU A 12 21.24 6.58 3.65
N THR A 13 22.20 6.68 4.57
CA THR A 13 22.63 5.56 5.41
C THR A 13 21.53 5.08 6.36
N ALA A 14 20.72 6.00 6.89
CA ALA A 14 19.58 5.67 7.74
C ALA A 14 18.46 4.97 6.95
N ARG A 15 18.20 5.40 5.70
CA ARG A 15 17.27 4.73 4.77
C ARG A 15 17.75 3.36 4.31
N ALA A 16 19.06 3.17 4.15
CA ALA A 16 19.66 1.89 3.75
C ALA A 16 19.59 0.82 4.85
N LYS A 17 19.36 1.22 6.12
CA LYS A 17 19.16 0.27 7.21
C LYS A 17 17.73 -0.27 7.13
N GLN A 18 17.55 -1.37 6.41
CA GLN A 18 16.27 -2.10 6.40
C GLN A 18 15.79 -2.29 7.84
N GLY A 19 14.63 -1.72 8.16
CA GLY A 19 13.98 -1.93 9.44
C GLY A 19 13.81 -3.44 9.67
N LYS A 20 13.95 -3.91 10.91
CA LYS A 20 13.52 -5.27 11.25
C LYS A 20 12.16 -5.16 11.90
N PHE A 21 11.20 -5.97 11.45
CA PHE A 21 9.96 -6.16 12.19
C PHE A 21 10.29 -6.92 13.49
N ARG A 22 9.93 -6.35 14.65
CA ARG A 22 10.33 -6.87 15.98
C ARG A 22 9.16 -7.40 16.79
N ASP A 23 7.93 -7.13 16.38
CA ASP A 23 6.74 -7.55 17.11
C ASP A 23 6.55 -9.06 16.96
N SER A 24 6.21 -9.73 18.05
CA SER A 24 6.01 -11.19 18.07
C SER A 24 4.67 -11.62 17.48
N GLN A 25 3.73 -10.68 17.28
CA GLN A 25 2.38 -10.94 16.79
C GLN A 25 1.82 -9.73 16.03
N ILE A 26 0.89 -9.98 15.12
CA ILE A 26 0.12 -8.93 14.44
C ILE A 26 -0.94 -8.36 15.38
N THR A 27 -1.18 -7.07 15.27
CA THR A 27 -2.09 -6.30 16.13
C THR A 27 -2.83 -5.26 15.28
N MET A 28 -3.89 -4.66 15.83
CA MET A 28 -4.67 -3.64 15.11
C MET A 28 -3.84 -2.42 14.66
N SER A 29 -2.78 -2.05 15.37
CA SER A 29 -1.92 -0.92 14.98
C SER A 29 -1.20 -1.16 13.64
N HIS A 30 -0.96 -2.42 13.28
CA HIS A 30 -0.33 -2.78 12.02
C HIS A 30 -1.24 -2.55 10.80
N GLY A 31 -2.56 -2.48 10.99
CA GLY A 31 -3.54 -2.18 9.94
C GLY A 31 -4.04 -0.72 9.93
N ALA A 32 -3.46 0.16 10.74
CA ALA A 32 -3.96 1.51 10.93
C ALA A 32 -3.35 2.57 9.98
N GLY A 33 -2.43 2.18 9.08
CA GLY A 33 -1.77 3.08 8.12
C GLY A 33 -0.65 3.95 8.69
N GLY A 34 -0.19 3.67 9.91
CA GLY A 34 0.83 4.47 10.61
C GLY A 34 2.23 3.85 10.60
N LYS A 35 3.08 4.31 11.53
CA LYS A 35 4.47 3.81 11.70
C LYS A 35 4.57 2.30 11.92
N ALA A 36 3.58 1.71 12.61
CA ALA A 36 3.52 0.26 12.82
C ALA A 36 3.26 -0.48 11.50
N THR A 37 2.33 0.03 10.66
CA THR A 37 2.12 -0.48 9.30
C THR A 37 3.39 -0.39 8.45
N GLN A 38 4.06 0.76 8.45
CA GLN A 38 5.33 0.93 7.75
C GLN A 38 6.40 -0.06 8.23
N SER A 39 6.52 -0.26 9.54
CA SER A 39 7.48 -1.21 10.13
C SER A 39 7.19 -2.66 9.74
N LEU A 40 5.90 -3.03 9.61
CA LEU A 40 5.49 -4.34 9.10
C LEU A 40 5.85 -4.50 7.61
N ILE A 41 5.54 -3.49 6.79
CA ILE A 41 5.81 -3.53 5.34
C ILE A 41 7.32 -3.60 5.09
N GLU A 42 8.09 -2.61 5.55
CA GLU A 42 9.52 -2.50 5.27
C GLU A 42 10.35 -3.58 5.98
N GLY A 43 9.91 -4.02 7.17
CA GLY A 43 10.71 -4.90 8.01
C GLY A 43 10.33 -6.38 7.99
N LEU A 44 9.21 -6.74 7.37
CA LEU A 44 8.79 -8.14 7.20
C LEU A 44 8.38 -8.46 5.77
N LEU A 45 7.47 -7.68 5.17
CA LEU A 45 6.89 -8.00 3.86
C LEU A 45 7.90 -7.78 2.72
N VAL A 46 8.50 -6.59 2.65
CA VAL A 46 9.50 -6.24 1.63
C VAL A 46 10.65 -7.26 1.58
N PRO A 47 11.31 -7.62 2.70
CA PRO A 47 12.38 -8.63 2.68
C PRO A 47 11.88 -10.04 2.34
N ALA A 48 10.63 -10.40 2.66
CA ALA A 48 10.07 -11.72 2.37
C ALA A 48 9.72 -11.91 0.88
N PHE A 49 9.43 -10.82 0.17
CA PHE A 49 9.10 -10.81 -1.25
C PHE A 49 10.23 -10.24 -2.13
N ASP A 50 11.45 -10.19 -1.60
CA ASP A 50 12.58 -9.49 -2.22
C ASP A 50 12.92 -10.08 -3.60
N ASN A 51 12.60 -9.29 -4.62
CA ASN A 51 12.80 -9.58 -6.03
C ASN A 51 13.48 -8.34 -6.62
N GLU A 52 14.37 -8.51 -7.62
CA GLU A 52 15.10 -7.42 -8.31
C GLU A 52 14.22 -6.31 -8.94
N ARG A 53 12.89 -6.43 -8.83
CA ARG A 53 11.87 -5.52 -9.38
C ARG A 53 11.10 -4.73 -8.32
N GLN A 54 11.46 -4.78 -7.04
CA GLN A 54 10.81 -3.91 -6.05
C GLN A 54 11.20 -2.45 -6.33
N GLY A 55 10.28 -1.74 -6.98
CA GLY A 55 10.33 -0.30 -7.15
C GLY A 55 10.03 0.43 -5.84
N GLU A 56 9.77 1.74 -5.94
CA GLU A 56 9.27 2.52 -4.81
C GLU A 56 7.96 1.92 -4.27
N LEU A 57 7.77 1.99 -2.94
CA LEU A 57 6.51 1.62 -2.28
C LEU A 57 5.43 2.69 -2.60
N ALA A 58 4.98 2.71 -3.84
CA ALA A 58 3.96 3.61 -4.37
C ALA A 58 2.54 3.02 -4.24
N ASP A 59 1.53 3.84 -4.52
CA ASP A 59 0.11 3.46 -4.43
C ASP A 59 -0.34 2.47 -5.52
N ALA A 60 0.50 2.22 -6.53
CA ALA A 60 0.29 1.18 -7.54
C ALA A 60 1.61 0.53 -7.97
N GLY A 61 1.56 -0.77 -8.25
CA GLY A 61 2.64 -1.51 -8.89
C GLY A 61 2.65 -1.29 -10.40
N ALA A 62 3.82 -1.00 -10.96
CA ALA A 62 4.01 -0.88 -12.40
C ALA A 62 4.30 -2.25 -13.03
N VAL A 63 3.62 -2.58 -14.13
CA VAL A 63 3.78 -3.82 -14.88
C VAL A 63 3.88 -3.52 -16.36
N ASP A 64 4.89 -4.04 -17.04
CA ASP A 64 4.92 -4.04 -18.50
C ASP A 64 4.23 -5.30 -19.03
N ALA A 65 3.21 -5.11 -19.86
CA ALA A 65 2.51 -6.16 -20.58
C ALA A 65 2.73 -5.99 -22.08
N ASN A 66 3.76 -6.65 -22.63
CA ASN A 66 4.11 -6.60 -24.06
C ASN A 66 4.33 -5.17 -24.58
N GLY A 67 5.09 -4.35 -23.84
CA GLY A 67 5.36 -2.95 -24.20
C GLY A 67 4.24 -1.97 -23.86
N THR A 68 3.18 -2.44 -23.20
CA THR A 68 2.14 -1.58 -22.61
C THR A 68 2.39 -1.45 -21.12
N GLY A 69 2.69 -0.25 -20.65
CA GLY A 69 2.79 0.04 -19.23
C GLY A 69 1.40 0.06 -18.56
N LEU A 70 1.23 -0.80 -17.57
CA LEU A 70 0.03 -0.91 -16.75
C LEU A 70 0.35 -0.55 -15.31
N ALA A 71 -0.60 0.11 -14.64
CA ALA A 71 -0.60 0.28 -13.20
C ALA A 71 -1.62 -0.69 -12.60
N ILE A 72 -1.23 -1.39 -11.54
CA ILE A 72 -2.10 -2.31 -10.81
C ILE A 72 -2.07 -1.90 -9.34
N THR A 73 -3.24 -1.74 -8.76
CA THR A 73 -3.42 -1.55 -7.32
C THR A 73 -4.53 -2.45 -6.82
N ALA A 74 -4.49 -2.78 -5.55
CA ALA A 74 -5.48 -3.62 -4.90
C ALA A 74 -5.62 -3.18 -3.44
N ASP A 75 -6.86 -3.05 -3.01
CA ASP A 75 -7.19 -2.61 -1.66
C ASP A 75 -8.35 -3.44 -1.10
N SER A 76 -8.35 -3.63 0.20
CA SER A 76 -9.42 -4.34 0.91
C SER A 76 -10.11 -3.40 1.88
N PHE A 77 -11.44 -3.41 1.85
CA PHE A 77 -12.26 -2.46 2.60
C PHE A 77 -13.05 -3.19 3.69
N VAL A 78 -12.88 -2.75 4.94
CA VAL A 78 -13.47 -3.39 6.13
C VAL A 78 -14.19 -2.38 7.04
N VAL A 79 -14.67 -1.28 6.45
CA VAL A 79 -15.34 -0.20 7.18
C VAL A 79 -16.65 -0.67 7.83
N ASN A 80 -16.92 -0.16 9.03
CA ASN A 80 -18.16 -0.41 9.77
C ASN A 80 -18.70 0.92 10.33
N PRO A 81 -19.98 1.28 10.11
CA PRO A 81 -21.03 0.53 9.39
C PRO A 81 -20.81 0.44 7.87
N LEU A 82 -21.48 -0.50 7.19
CA LEU A 82 -21.39 -0.67 5.73
C LEU A 82 -21.99 0.52 4.95
N ARG A 83 -22.91 1.28 5.56
CA ARG A 83 -23.48 2.53 5.05
C ARG A 83 -23.33 3.61 6.10
N PHE A 84 -22.88 4.79 5.70
CA PHE A 84 -22.60 5.90 6.58
C PHE A 84 -22.99 7.23 5.91
N PRO A 85 -23.11 8.33 6.66
CA PRO A 85 -23.37 9.64 6.06
C PRO A 85 -22.30 9.97 5.00
N GLY A 86 -22.73 10.14 3.75
CA GLY A 86 -21.84 10.46 2.63
C GLY A 86 -21.34 9.27 1.81
N GLY A 87 -21.70 8.03 2.13
CA GLY A 87 -21.34 6.89 1.29
C GLY A 87 -21.61 5.50 1.88
N SER A 88 -20.96 4.51 1.27
CA SER A 88 -21.02 3.11 1.66
C SER A 88 -19.67 2.45 1.46
N ILE A 89 -19.53 1.22 1.97
CA ILE A 89 -18.37 0.37 1.69
C ILE A 89 -18.13 0.19 0.18
N GLY A 90 -19.20 0.14 -0.63
CA GLY A 90 -19.09 0.06 -2.09
C GLY A 90 -18.53 1.35 -2.70
N ASP A 91 -19.02 2.51 -2.26
CA ASP A 91 -18.50 3.81 -2.70
C ASP A 91 -17.02 3.95 -2.32
N LEU A 92 -16.67 3.54 -1.10
CA LEU A 92 -15.28 3.56 -0.64
C LEU A 92 -14.40 2.62 -1.47
N ALA A 93 -14.89 1.41 -1.76
CA ALA A 93 -14.15 0.42 -2.52
C ALA A 93 -13.82 0.88 -3.94
N VAL A 94 -14.81 1.47 -4.63
CA VAL A 94 -14.60 1.99 -5.98
C VAL A 94 -13.71 3.23 -5.95
N ASN A 95 -14.04 4.21 -5.10
CA ASN A 95 -13.33 5.49 -5.09
C ASN A 95 -11.88 5.35 -4.61
N GLY A 96 -11.62 4.51 -3.60
CA GLY A 96 -10.27 4.25 -3.09
C GLY A 96 -9.35 3.70 -4.17
N THR A 97 -9.74 2.57 -4.78
CA THR A 97 -8.95 1.94 -5.85
C THR A 97 -8.79 2.83 -7.08
N VAL A 98 -9.82 3.62 -7.45
CA VAL A 98 -9.70 4.60 -8.55
C VAL A 98 -8.72 5.72 -8.21
N ASN A 99 -8.73 6.20 -6.95
CA ASN A 99 -7.83 7.26 -6.51
C ASN A 99 -6.37 6.81 -6.51
N ASP A 100 -6.07 5.58 -6.07
CA ASP A 100 -4.71 5.02 -6.09
C ASP A 100 -4.13 4.93 -7.52
N LEU A 101 -4.96 4.56 -8.49
CA LEU A 101 -4.58 4.60 -9.90
C LEU A 101 -4.37 6.04 -10.40
N ALA A 102 -5.27 6.95 -10.04
CA ALA A 102 -5.22 8.33 -10.49
C ALA A 102 -4.00 9.10 -9.94
N VAL A 103 -3.67 8.93 -8.66
CA VAL A 103 -2.48 9.56 -8.04
C VAL A 103 -1.18 8.99 -8.61
N SER A 104 -1.20 7.73 -9.06
CA SER A 104 -0.10 7.10 -9.80
C SER A 104 0.02 7.58 -11.26
N GLY A 105 -0.84 8.51 -11.70
CA GLY A 105 -0.85 9.03 -13.07
C GLY A 105 -1.46 8.10 -14.11
N ALA A 106 -2.06 6.99 -13.68
CA ALA A 106 -2.69 6.02 -14.57
C ALA A 106 -4.14 6.41 -14.89
N LYS A 107 -4.60 6.04 -16.08
CA LYS A 107 -6.02 6.09 -16.43
C LYS A 107 -6.67 4.76 -16.00
N PRO A 108 -7.67 4.77 -15.11
CA PRO A 108 -8.39 3.54 -14.76
C PRO A 108 -9.06 2.91 -15.98
N LEU A 109 -8.86 1.62 -16.18
CA LEU A 109 -9.40 0.86 -17.32
C LEU A 109 -10.45 -0.16 -16.92
N ALA A 110 -10.24 -0.84 -15.80
CA ALA A 110 -11.12 -1.88 -15.27
C ALA A 110 -10.91 -2.02 -13.76
N LEU A 111 -11.90 -2.61 -13.08
CA LEU A 111 -11.83 -2.98 -11.68
C LEU A 111 -12.11 -4.48 -11.54
N THR A 112 -11.45 -5.11 -10.57
CA THR A 112 -11.82 -6.45 -10.10
C THR A 112 -12.55 -6.31 -8.76
N LEU A 113 -13.44 -7.26 -8.46
CA LEU A 113 -14.19 -7.26 -7.21
C LEU A 113 -14.01 -8.62 -6.53
N SER A 114 -13.51 -8.59 -5.30
CA SER A 114 -13.47 -9.74 -4.39
C SER A 114 -14.35 -9.44 -3.18
N LEU A 115 -15.23 -10.37 -2.83
CA LEU A 115 -16.18 -10.23 -1.73
C LEU A 115 -15.96 -11.35 -0.72
N ILE A 116 -15.79 -10.98 0.54
CA ILE A 116 -15.86 -11.90 1.69
C ILE A 116 -17.15 -11.55 2.42
N LEU A 117 -18.15 -12.44 2.32
CA LEU A 117 -19.49 -12.20 2.84
C LEU A 117 -19.75 -13.11 4.05
N GLU A 118 -20.26 -12.53 5.13
CA GLU A 118 -20.76 -13.29 6.27
C GLU A 118 -22.14 -13.90 5.95
N GLU A 119 -22.40 -15.10 6.45
CA GLU A 119 -23.72 -15.71 6.36
C GLU A 119 -24.77 -14.80 7.02
N GLY A 120 -25.88 -14.55 6.33
CA GLY A 120 -26.97 -13.71 6.85
C GLY A 120 -26.79 -12.20 6.63
N LEU A 121 -25.79 -11.77 5.86
CA LEU A 121 -25.68 -10.37 5.41
C LEU A 121 -26.94 -9.94 4.64
N ALA A 122 -27.57 -8.85 5.08
CA ALA A 122 -28.83 -8.30 4.54
C ALA A 122 -28.66 -6.85 4.04
#